data_AF-A0A4Q6C7D4-F1
#
_entry.id   AF-A0A4Q6C7D4-F1
#
_cell.length_a   1.000
_cell.length_b   1.000
_cell.length_c   1.000
_cell.angle_alpha   90.00
_cell.angle_beta   90.00
_cell.angle_gamma   90.00
#
_symmetry.space_group_name_H-M   'P 1'
#
loop_
_entity.id
_entity.type
_entity.pdbx_description
1 polymer ?
#
loop_
_entity_poly.entity_id
_entity_poly.type
_entity_poly.pdbx_seq_one_letter_code
_entity_poly.pdbx_strand_id
1 'polypeptide(L)'
;MPRPSRTGAKLKRDLLKMAASALLTALVALNAGCNYSVEKVSRGAAPGSKPTTKPTPANGTDGSTGGVESPQEELPSFNQDLAPIFKTACVSCHNDKHRVANLSVQSYEEIVSNPRAVVPGDAENSGIYASVTDDYMPPSYAVQRGESRILTEEEKRALKLWIEAGAPNN
;
A
#
# COMPACT_ATOMS: atom_id res chain seq x y z
N MET A 1 45.24 -6.79 42.04
CA MET A 1 43.79 -6.78 42.33
C MET A 1 43.13 -7.97 41.64
N PRO A 2 42.47 -8.89 42.37
CA PRO A 2 41.87 -10.09 41.78
C PRO A 2 40.52 -9.80 41.09
N ARG A 3 40.30 -10.45 39.94
CA ARG A 3 39.10 -10.33 39.09
C ARG A 3 37.94 -11.20 39.64
N PRO A 4 36.68 -10.74 39.61
CA PRO A 4 35.54 -11.55 40.05
C PRO A 4 35.18 -12.68 39.06
N SER A 5 34.76 -13.82 39.62
CA SER A 5 34.61 -15.11 38.93
C SER A 5 33.33 -15.26 38.09
N ARG A 6 33.46 -16.03 37.01
CA ARG A 6 32.52 -16.21 35.88
C ARG A 6 31.40 -17.23 36.16
N THR A 7 30.95 -17.36 37.41
CA THR A 7 30.16 -18.54 37.84
C THR A 7 28.65 -18.25 37.98
N GLY A 8 28.22 -16.98 38.06
CA GLY A 8 26.81 -16.61 38.27
C GLY A 8 25.92 -16.56 37.00
N ALA A 9 26.50 -16.58 35.80
CA ALA A 9 25.75 -16.35 34.56
C ALA A 9 25.23 -17.62 33.87
N LYS A 10 25.66 -18.82 34.28
CA LYS A 10 25.14 -20.09 33.74
C LYS A 10 23.83 -20.52 34.42
N LEU A 11 23.71 -20.33 35.74
CA LEU A 11 22.56 -20.82 36.51
C LEU A 11 21.21 -20.16 36.13
N LYS A 12 21.23 -18.91 35.65
CA LYS A 12 20.01 -18.18 35.24
C LYS A 12 19.53 -18.53 33.82
N ARG A 13 20.39 -19.12 32.98
CA ARG A 13 20.04 -19.52 31.60
C ARG A 13 19.41 -20.91 31.51
N ASP A 14 19.64 -21.74 32.52
CA ASP A 14 19.11 -23.10 32.55
C ASP A 14 17.72 -23.18 33.22
N LEU A 15 17.33 -22.16 34.00
CA LEU A 15 16.00 -22.08 34.62
C LEU A 15 14.90 -21.60 33.65
N LEU A 16 15.24 -20.81 32.63
CA LEU A 16 14.27 -20.32 31.64
C LEU A 16 13.96 -21.36 30.53
N LYS A 17 14.78 -22.41 30.41
CA LYS A 17 14.61 -23.48 29.41
C LYS A 17 13.70 -24.64 29.88
N MET A 18 13.27 -24.64 31.14
CA MET A 18 12.40 -25.69 31.70
C MET A 18 10.90 -25.33 31.70
N ALA A 19 10.51 -24.15 31.19
CA ALA A 19 9.10 -23.73 31.08
C ALA A 19 8.46 -24.02 29.71
N ALA A 20 9.15 -24.75 28.83
CA ALA A 20 8.62 -25.20 27.55
C ALA A 20 8.49 -26.73 27.53
N SER A 21 7.45 -27.27 28.16
CA SER A 21 6.82 -28.55 27.78
C SER A 21 5.57 -28.83 28.62
N ALA A 22 4.52 -29.30 27.93
CA ALA A 22 3.28 -29.86 28.44
C ALA A 22 2.12 -28.89 28.78
N LEU A 23 1.35 -28.52 27.75
CA LEU A 23 -0.11 -28.67 27.78
C LEU A 23 -0.58 -29.20 26.43
N LEU A 24 -1.20 -30.37 26.51
CA LEU A 24 -1.51 -31.33 25.46
C LEU A 24 -2.93 -31.06 24.90
N THR A 25 -3.06 -31.08 23.57
CA THR A 25 -4.19 -31.56 22.73
C THR A 25 -5.64 -31.49 23.24
N ALA A 26 -6.54 -30.86 22.47
CA ALA A 26 -7.56 -31.54 21.63
C ALA A 26 -8.78 -30.66 21.28
N LEU A 27 -9.28 -30.83 20.03
CA LEU A 27 -10.63 -30.55 19.50
C LEU A 27 -11.00 -29.05 19.35
N VAL A 28 -11.41 -28.55 18.18
CA VAL A 28 -12.55 -29.02 17.39
C VAL A 28 -12.35 -28.68 15.90
N ALA A 29 -12.40 -29.70 15.05
CA ALA A 29 -12.60 -29.59 13.62
C ALA A 29 -14.11 -29.62 13.33
N LEU A 30 -14.69 -28.46 12.99
CA LEU A 30 -16.00 -28.24 12.38
C LEU A 30 -15.76 -27.04 11.44
N ASN A 31 -16.20 -26.95 10.19
CA ASN A 31 -17.15 -27.75 9.45
C ASN A 31 -17.06 -27.33 7.97
N ALA A 32 -17.56 -28.21 7.11
CA ALA A 32 -18.16 -27.94 5.81
C ALA A 32 -17.27 -27.37 4.69
N GLY A 33 -17.05 -28.23 3.70
CA GLY A 33 -16.42 -27.90 2.44
C GLY A 33 -17.16 -26.82 1.66
N CYS A 34 -16.40 -25.86 1.15
CA CYS A 34 -16.79 -25.08 0.00
C CYS A 34 -16.58 -25.96 -1.24
N ASN A 35 -17.69 -26.53 -1.72
CA ASN A 35 -17.79 -27.14 -3.03
C ASN A 35 -17.69 -26.01 -4.07
N TYR A 36 -16.48 -25.75 -4.57
CA TYR A 36 -16.28 -24.74 -5.61
C TYR A 36 -16.65 -25.35 -6.97
N SER A 37 -17.90 -25.14 -7.37
CA SER A 37 -18.37 -25.43 -8.72
C SER A 37 -17.62 -24.55 -9.72
N VAL A 38 -16.72 -25.16 -10.48
CA VAL A 38 -16.14 -24.56 -11.68
C VAL A 38 -17.19 -24.65 -12.78
N GLU A 39 -18.05 -23.63 -12.89
CA GLU A 39 -18.87 -23.43 -14.08
C GLU A 39 -18.12 -22.61 -15.12
N LYS A 40 -18.01 -23.21 -16.31
CA LYS A 40 -17.45 -22.66 -17.54
C LYS A 40 -18.11 -21.32 -17.89
N VAL A 41 -17.32 -20.25 -18.00
CA VAL A 41 -17.64 -19.14 -18.91
C VAL A 41 -16.90 -19.37 -20.22
N SER A 42 -17.70 -19.62 -21.25
CA SER A 42 -17.29 -19.80 -22.63
C SER A 42 -17.16 -18.45 -23.34
N ARG A 43 -16.03 -18.29 -24.06
CA ARG A 43 -15.77 -17.51 -25.28
C ARG A 43 -16.75 -16.37 -25.63
N GLY A 44 -16.18 -15.16 -25.72
CA GLY A 44 -16.71 -14.07 -26.54
C GLY A 44 -15.59 -13.10 -26.89
N ALA A 45 -15.09 -13.19 -28.12
CA ALA A 45 -14.09 -12.28 -28.70
C ALA A 45 -14.78 -11.23 -29.59
N ALA A 46 -14.05 -10.12 -29.76
CA ALA A 46 -14.15 -9.08 -30.81
C ALA A 46 -15.03 -7.85 -30.50
N PRO A 47 -14.83 -6.72 -31.22
CA PRO A 47 -13.57 -6.01 -31.46
C PRO A 47 -13.71 -4.52 -31.06
N GLY A 48 -12.65 -3.74 -31.26
CA GLY A 48 -12.46 -2.44 -30.65
C GLY A 48 -13.39 -1.30 -31.10
N SER A 49 -13.24 -0.18 -30.39
CA SER A 49 -13.63 1.15 -30.85
C SER A 49 -12.81 2.19 -30.10
N LYS A 50 -11.86 2.79 -30.80
CA LYS A 50 -11.34 4.12 -30.50
C LYS A 50 -12.39 5.11 -31.01
N PRO A 51 -12.73 6.16 -30.26
CA PRO A 51 -12.66 7.47 -30.88
C PRO A 51 -11.93 8.48 -30.01
N THR A 52 -10.84 9.00 -30.57
CA THR A 52 -10.32 10.33 -30.31
C THR A 52 -11.37 11.38 -30.63
N THR A 53 -11.66 12.28 -29.69
CA THR A 53 -11.98 13.68 -30.00
C THR A 53 -11.70 14.55 -28.77
N LYS A 54 -10.68 15.40 -28.90
CA LYS A 54 -10.53 16.65 -28.15
C LYS A 54 -11.59 17.64 -28.65
N PRO A 55 -12.26 18.37 -27.74
CA PRO A 55 -12.68 19.72 -28.07
C PRO A 55 -12.25 20.73 -27.00
N THR A 56 -11.62 21.79 -27.48
CA THR A 56 -11.55 23.14 -26.88
C THR A 56 -11.52 24.05 -28.12
N PRO A 57 -12.16 25.22 -28.18
CA PRO A 57 -12.34 26.18 -27.09
C PRO A 57 -13.68 26.95 -27.04
N ALA A 58 -13.95 27.64 -25.93
CA ALA A 58 -14.20 29.10 -25.86
C ALA A 58 -15.04 29.48 -24.62
N ASN A 59 -14.67 30.62 -24.07
CA ASN A 59 -15.17 31.31 -22.89
C ASN A 59 -16.63 31.75 -23.05
N GLY A 60 -17.43 31.68 -21.98
CA GLY A 60 -18.80 32.18 -21.93
C GLY A 60 -19.25 32.39 -20.49
N THR A 61 -19.31 33.67 -20.11
CA THR A 61 -19.78 34.19 -18.83
C THR A 61 -21.31 34.13 -18.77
N ASP A 62 -21.89 33.39 -17.83
CA ASP A 62 -23.14 33.76 -17.16
C ASP A 62 -23.21 33.09 -15.79
N GLY A 63 -23.55 33.87 -14.77
CA GLY A 63 -23.64 33.41 -13.40
C GLY A 63 -25.05 32.96 -13.07
N SER A 64 -25.20 31.85 -12.36
CA SER A 64 -26.33 31.69 -11.45
C SER A 64 -26.14 30.49 -10.53
N THR A 65 -26.31 30.79 -9.24
CA THR A 65 -26.79 29.89 -8.19
C THR A 65 -25.82 28.81 -7.71
N GLY A 66 -25.14 29.16 -6.61
CA GLY A 66 -24.47 28.21 -5.74
C GLY A 66 -25.45 27.20 -5.17
N GLY A 67 -25.28 25.95 -5.56
CA GLY A 67 -25.42 24.83 -4.66
C GLY A 67 -24.05 24.60 -4.03
N VAL A 68 -23.92 24.82 -2.72
CA VAL A 68 -22.80 24.23 -1.97
C VAL A 68 -23.10 22.75 -1.84
N GLU A 69 -22.85 22.01 -2.93
CA GLU A 69 -22.70 20.58 -2.85
C GLU A 69 -21.46 20.33 -2.00
N SER A 70 -21.65 19.66 -0.86
CA SER A 70 -20.55 19.14 -0.06
C SER A 70 -19.63 18.37 -1.02
N PRO A 71 -18.29 18.54 -0.95
CA PRO A 71 -17.40 17.79 -1.83
C PRO A 71 -17.74 16.30 -1.71
N GLN A 72 -18.39 15.76 -2.74
CA GLN A 72 -18.55 14.33 -2.88
C GLN A 72 -17.12 13.83 -3.00
N GLU A 73 -16.67 13.11 -1.99
CA GLU A 73 -15.29 12.67 -1.91
C GLU A 73 -15.10 11.57 -2.96
N GLU A 74 -14.79 11.99 -4.19
CA GLU A 74 -14.59 11.10 -5.32
C GLU A 74 -13.43 10.15 -4.99
N LEU A 75 -13.65 8.87 -5.25
CA LEU A 75 -12.63 7.86 -5.01
C LEU A 75 -11.42 8.13 -5.92
N PRO A 76 -10.19 8.24 -5.38
CA PRO A 76 -9.02 8.51 -6.19
C PRO A 76 -8.77 7.42 -7.26
N SER A 77 -8.37 7.84 -8.45
CA SER A 77 -7.96 6.96 -9.55
C SER A 77 -6.49 6.60 -9.43
N PHE A 78 -6.15 5.31 -9.57
CA PHE A 78 -4.75 4.90 -9.62
C PHE A 78 -3.98 5.65 -10.72
N ASN A 79 -4.55 5.71 -11.93
CA ASN A 79 -3.83 6.26 -13.08
C ASN A 79 -3.72 7.79 -13.07
N GLN A 80 -4.77 8.48 -12.62
CA GLN A 80 -4.80 9.95 -12.64
C GLN A 80 -4.21 10.57 -11.37
N ASP A 81 -4.45 9.97 -10.20
CA ASP A 81 -4.10 10.60 -8.92
C ASP A 81 -2.85 9.95 -8.29
N LEU A 82 -2.77 8.61 -8.26
CA LEU A 82 -1.71 7.92 -7.51
C LEU A 82 -0.42 7.70 -8.33
N ALA A 83 -0.54 7.33 -9.61
CA ALA A 83 0.61 7.06 -10.47
C ALA A 83 1.55 8.28 -10.61
N PRO A 84 1.06 9.53 -10.73
CA PRO A 84 1.92 10.71 -10.67
C PRO A 84 2.64 10.88 -9.33
N ILE A 85 1.99 10.56 -8.21
CA ILE A 85 2.61 10.60 -6.87
C ILE A 85 3.75 9.58 -6.81
N PHE A 86 3.49 8.32 -7.16
CA PHE A 86 4.53 7.27 -7.17
C PHE A 86 5.70 7.62 -8.08
N LYS A 87 5.43 8.17 -9.26
CA LYS A 87 6.44 8.58 -10.22
C LYS A 87 7.30 9.75 -9.73
N THR A 88 6.73 10.71 -9.00
CA THR A 88 7.44 11.92 -8.59
C THR A 88 8.10 11.82 -7.22
N ALA A 89 7.51 11.04 -6.31
CA ALA A 89 7.98 10.93 -4.93
C ALA A 89 8.72 9.61 -4.64
N CYS A 90 8.46 8.51 -5.35
CA CYS A 90 8.92 7.19 -4.90
C CYS A 90 9.91 6.52 -5.88
N VAL A 91 9.73 6.74 -7.19
CA VAL A 91 10.38 5.93 -8.23
C VAL A 91 11.90 6.06 -8.27
N SER A 92 12.51 7.12 -7.72
CA SER A 92 13.98 7.28 -7.73
C SER A 92 14.70 6.15 -6.98
N CYS A 93 14.06 5.62 -5.92
CA CYS A 93 14.60 4.54 -5.08
C CYS A 93 13.81 3.23 -5.19
N HIS A 94 12.49 3.32 -5.35
CA HIS A 94 11.58 2.16 -5.45
C HIS A 94 11.24 1.87 -6.91
N ASN A 95 12.21 1.37 -7.66
CA ASN A 95 12.08 1.02 -9.06
C ASN A 95 12.65 -0.37 -9.34
N ASP A 96 12.46 -0.87 -10.56
CA ASP A 96 12.92 -2.20 -10.96
C ASP A 96 14.42 -2.44 -10.86
N LYS A 97 15.24 -1.39 -10.86
CA LYS A 97 16.71 -1.48 -10.77
C LYS A 97 17.20 -1.47 -9.33
N HIS A 98 16.69 -0.53 -8.52
CA HIS A 98 17.16 -0.30 -7.15
C HIS A 98 16.38 -1.11 -6.12
N ARG A 99 15.09 -1.35 -6.34
CA ARG A 99 14.16 -2.12 -5.50
C ARG A 99 14.41 -1.98 -4.00
N VAL A 100 14.60 -0.75 -3.51
CA VAL A 100 14.80 -0.51 -2.07
C VAL A 100 13.62 -1.10 -1.30
N ALA A 101 13.91 -1.81 -0.20
CA ALA A 101 12.93 -2.58 0.58
C ALA A 101 12.17 -3.65 -0.24
N ASN A 102 12.75 -4.14 -1.34
CA ASN A 102 12.13 -5.08 -2.27
C ASN A 102 10.80 -4.56 -2.85
N LEU A 103 10.74 -3.26 -3.14
CA LEU A 103 9.57 -2.58 -3.69
C LEU A 103 9.91 -1.90 -5.02
N SER A 104 9.05 -2.12 -6.03
CA SER A 104 8.99 -1.30 -7.24
C SER A 104 7.62 -0.63 -7.31
N VAL A 105 7.59 0.67 -7.64
CA VAL A 105 6.36 1.45 -7.84
C VAL A 105 6.10 1.77 -9.32
N GLN A 106 6.77 1.07 -10.25
CA GLN A 106 6.66 1.36 -11.69
C GLN A 106 5.39 0.80 -12.34
N SER A 107 4.73 -0.16 -11.72
CA SER A 107 3.46 -0.72 -12.20
C SER A 107 2.49 -0.92 -11.04
N TYR A 108 1.21 -0.88 -11.36
CA TYR A 108 0.13 -1.18 -10.43
C TYR A 108 0.34 -2.55 -9.79
N GLU A 109 0.62 -3.57 -10.61
CA GLU A 109 0.75 -4.96 -10.20
C GLU A 109 1.88 -5.15 -9.18
N GLU A 110 3.03 -4.51 -9.36
CA GLU A 110 4.16 -4.60 -8.42
C GLU A 110 3.84 -3.97 -7.06
N ILE A 111 3.04 -2.89 -7.06
CA ILE A 111 2.63 -2.20 -5.82
C ILE A 111 1.65 -3.08 -5.04
N VAL A 112 0.56 -3.51 -5.68
CA VAL A 112 -0.53 -4.21 -4.99
C VAL A 112 -0.25 -5.68 -4.71
N SER A 113 0.65 -6.31 -5.45
CA SER A 113 1.08 -7.70 -5.18
C SER A 113 2.06 -7.81 -4.00
N ASN A 114 2.58 -6.68 -3.51
CA ASN A 114 3.46 -6.65 -2.35
C ASN A 114 2.67 -6.35 -1.06
N PRO A 115 2.32 -7.36 -0.25
CA PRO A 115 1.50 -7.18 0.95
C PRO A 115 2.21 -6.40 2.06
N ARG A 116 3.53 -6.14 1.96
CA ARG A 116 4.22 -5.23 2.88
C ARG A 116 4.05 -3.77 2.48
N ALA A 117 3.76 -3.51 1.20
CA ALA A 117 3.61 -2.18 0.67
C ALA A 117 2.15 -1.72 0.76
N VAL A 118 1.23 -2.51 0.21
CA VAL A 118 -0.20 -2.25 0.20
C VAL A 118 -0.95 -3.49 0.68
N VAL A 119 -1.84 -3.28 1.65
CA VAL A 119 -2.87 -4.23 2.08
C VAL A 119 -4.20 -3.66 1.58
N PRO A 120 -4.73 -4.16 0.45
CA PRO A 120 -5.99 -3.66 -0.10
C PRO A 120 -7.12 -3.72 0.93
N GLY A 121 -7.79 -2.60 1.16
CA GLY A 121 -8.84 -2.44 2.16
C GLY A 121 -8.36 -2.02 3.56
N ASP A 122 -7.05 -1.87 3.76
CA ASP A 122 -6.48 -1.60 5.09
C ASP A 122 -5.26 -0.68 5.00
N ALA A 123 -5.51 0.63 5.04
CA ALA A 123 -4.44 1.65 4.99
C ALA A 123 -3.54 1.60 6.22
N GLU A 124 -4.09 1.34 7.41
CA GLU A 124 -3.35 1.32 8.68
C GLU A 124 -2.32 0.19 8.72
N ASN A 125 -2.60 -0.94 8.07
CA ASN A 125 -1.66 -2.05 7.92
C ASN A 125 -0.83 -1.99 6.63
N SER A 126 -0.97 -0.94 5.81
CA SER A 126 -0.20 -0.76 4.58
C SER A 126 1.10 -0.02 4.83
N GLY A 127 2.24 -0.68 4.59
CA GLY A 127 3.56 -0.11 4.90
C GLY A 127 3.89 1.16 4.12
N ILE A 128 3.38 1.34 2.88
CA ILE A 128 3.56 2.59 2.13
C ILE A 128 2.87 3.75 2.86
N TYR A 129 1.64 3.56 3.35
CA TYR A 129 0.89 4.61 4.03
C TYR A 129 1.54 4.97 5.36
N ALA A 130 1.82 3.96 6.20
CA ALA A 130 2.51 4.16 7.47
C ALA A 130 3.86 4.89 7.30
N SER A 131 4.64 4.52 6.27
CA SER A 131 5.96 5.13 6.05
C SER A 131 5.89 6.63 5.71
N VAL A 132 4.85 7.08 5.01
CA VAL A 132 4.69 8.49 4.63
C VAL A 132 3.97 9.31 5.70
N THR A 133 3.15 8.69 6.56
CA THR A 133 2.50 9.38 7.69
C THR A 133 3.43 9.53 8.88
N ASP A 134 4.34 8.58 9.10
CA ASP A 134 5.31 8.60 10.20
C ASP A 134 6.59 9.37 9.84
N ASP A 135 6.60 10.08 8.71
CA ASP A 135 7.74 10.84 8.16
C ASP A 135 9.03 10.01 7.97
N TYR A 136 8.91 8.68 7.86
CA TYR A 136 10.04 7.79 7.56
C TYR A 136 10.43 7.83 6.08
N MET A 137 9.44 8.02 5.20
CA MET A 137 9.62 8.15 3.76
C MET A 137 9.12 9.50 3.25
N PRO A 138 9.85 10.12 2.31
CA PRO A 138 11.20 9.76 1.89
C PRO A 138 12.29 10.09 2.94
N PRO A 139 13.47 9.47 2.88
CA PRO A 139 14.60 9.85 3.72
C PRO A 139 15.00 11.31 3.47
N SER A 140 15.36 12.03 4.54
CA SER A 140 15.67 13.48 4.46
C SER A 140 16.75 13.82 3.43
N TYR A 141 17.75 12.96 3.25
CA TYR A 141 18.80 13.16 2.24
C TYR A 141 18.25 13.14 0.81
N ALA A 142 17.18 12.40 0.53
CA ALA A 142 16.61 12.25 -0.81
C ALA A 142 15.83 13.51 -1.17
N VAL A 143 15.15 14.09 -0.17
CA VAL A 143 14.51 15.41 -0.29
C VAL A 143 15.56 16.49 -0.55
N GLN A 144 16.65 16.52 0.23
CA GLN A 144 17.72 17.51 0.07
C GLN A 144 18.42 17.43 -1.30
N ARG A 145 18.52 16.23 -1.88
CA ARG A 145 19.09 16.01 -3.21
C ARG A 145 18.10 16.21 -4.36
N GLY A 146 16.83 16.50 -4.06
CA GLY A 146 15.78 16.65 -5.07
C GLY A 146 15.42 15.34 -5.78
N GLU A 147 15.75 14.19 -5.18
CA GLU A 147 15.45 12.85 -5.72
C GLU A 147 14.03 12.39 -5.36
N SER A 148 13.42 13.05 -4.37
CA SER A 148 12.09 12.77 -3.85
C SER A 148 11.55 14.02 -3.13
N ARG A 149 10.29 13.98 -2.72
CA ARG A 149 9.60 15.04 -1.98
C ARG A 149 8.67 14.44 -0.94
N ILE A 150 8.43 15.21 0.13
CA ILE A 150 7.37 14.89 1.09
C ILE A 150 6.02 15.01 0.37
N LEU A 151 5.11 14.08 0.65
CA LEU A 151 3.74 14.14 0.14
C LEU A 151 2.96 15.23 0.88
N THR A 152 2.05 15.91 0.17
CA THR A 152 1.10 16.81 0.82
C THR A 152 0.04 16.02 1.60
N GLU A 153 -0.71 16.68 2.47
CA GLU A 153 -1.79 16.03 3.22
C GLU A 153 -2.90 15.52 2.29
N GLU A 154 -3.16 16.21 1.19
CA GLU A 154 -4.11 15.78 0.15
C GLU A 154 -3.63 14.50 -0.56
N GLU A 155 -2.33 14.40 -0.84
CA GLU A 155 -1.75 13.21 -1.46
C GLU A 155 -1.73 12.02 -0.50
N LYS A 156 -1.41 12.24 0.77
CA LYS A 156 -1.53 11.22 1.82
C LYS A 156 -2.98 10.76 1.95
N ARG A 157 -3.94 11.69 1.92
CA ARG A 157 -5.38 11.37 1.93
C ARG A 157 -5.79 10.55 0.71
N ALA A 158 -5.38 10.95 -0.49
CA ALA A 158 -5.69 10.21 -1.72
C ALA A 158 -5.14 8.78 -1.66
N LEU A 159 -3.90 8.62 -1.19
CA LEU A 159 -3.29 7.31 -0.96
C LEU A 159 -4.08 6.47 0.04
N LYS A 160 -4.49 7.06 1.18
CA LYS A 160 -5.31 6.38 2.19
C LYS A 160 -6.62 5.86 1.60
N LEU A 161 -7.39 6.74 0.98
CA LEU A 161 -8.71 6.41 0.42
C LEU A 161 -8.62 5.35 -0.67
N TRP A 162 -7.61 5.46 -1.53
CA TRP A 162 -7.37 4.48 -2.58
C TRP A 162 -7.08 3.09 -1.99
N ILE A 163 -6.24 3.00 -0.96
CA ILE A 163 -5.96 1.73 -0.27
C ILE A 163 -7.24 1.19 0.40
N GLU A 164 -7.97 2.03 1.14
CA GLU A 164 -9.20 1.64 1.85
C GLU A 164 -10.29 1.14 0.91
N ALA A 165 -10.34 1.64 -0.33
CA ALA A 165 -11.26 1.17 -1.36
C ALA A 165 -10.83 -0.14 -2.04
N GLY A 166 -9.81 -0.82 -1.53
CA GLY A 166 -9.29 -2.06 -2.11
C GLY A 166 -8.24 -1.84 -3.18
N ALA A 167 -7.60 -0.66 -3.20
CA ALA A 167 -6.54 -0.30 -4.12
C ALA A 167 -6.88 -0.58 -5.60
N PRO A 168 -8.03 -0.12 -6.14
CA PRO A 168 -8.46 -0.46 -7.48
C PRO A 168 -7.55 0.12 -8.57
N ASN A 169 -7.48 -0.57 -9.72
CA ASN A 169 -6.90 -0.03 -10.96
C ASN A 169 -8.01 0.58 -11.81
N ASN A 170 -8.36 1.84 -11.53
CA ASN A 170 -9.46 2.60 -12.14
C ASN A 170 -9.00 3.81 -12.95
#